data_AF-A0A959GFC1-F1
#
_entry.id   AF-A0A959GFC1-F1
#
_cell.length_a   1.000
_cell.length_b   1.000
_cell.length_c   1.000
_cell.angle_alpha   90.00
_cell.angle_beta   90.00
_cell.angle_gamma   90.00
#
_symmetry.space_group_name_H-M   'P 1'
#
loop_
_entity.id
_entity.type
_entity.pdbx_description
1 polymer ?
#
loop_
_entity_poly.entity_id
_entity_poly.type
_entity_poly.pdbx_seq_one_letter_code
_entity_poly.pdbx_strand_id
1 'polypeptide(L)'
;MRNNYSFIAWLLCSLFLTTVSLFYYPKWKIGQTEATISWDVSGYYFYLPAVFIYKDLKQVGFREQIHQKYQPANSPYQAFEYENGNYVMKYSAGMAIQYLPFFLVANLLAEPLGYPADGFSRPYQLAISLGSLLVALLGLWLLRRNLLNYFPDKAVAGVLLLLVFATNYLDYTAINGAMTHNYLFTLYALLVWFTIRFYQWPTWW
;
A
#
# COMPACT_ATOMS: atom_id res chain seq x y z
N MET A 1 33.43 -5.62 -16.49
CA MET A 1 32.37 -6.29 -15.69
C MET A 1 31.51 -5.22 -15.05
N ARG A 2 30.22 -5.15 -15.37
CA ARG A 2 29.32 -4.17 -14.75
C ARG A 2 29.10 -4.62 -13.30
N ASN A 3 29.63 -3.85 -12.36
CA ASN A 3 29.47 -4.15 -10.94
C ASN A 3 27.97 -4.25 -10.58
N ASN A 4 27.62 -5.21 -9.73
CA ASN A 4 26.23 -5.54 -9.36
C ASN A 4 25.91 -5.20 -7.88
N TYR A 5 26.69 -4.32 -7.24
CA TYR A 5 26.52 -3.98 -5.82
C TYR A 5 25.13 -3.42 -5.55
N SER A 6 24.61 -2.52 -6.39
CA SER A 6 23.28 -1.95 -6.17
C SER A 6 22.16 -2.97 -6.35
N PHE A 7 22.37 -3.99 -7.19
CA PHE A 7 21.40 -5.06 -7.38
C PHE A 7 21.39 -6.00 -6.18
N ILE A 8 22.56 -6.36 -5.67
CA ILE A 8 22.70 -7.15 -4.44
C ILE A 8 22.10 -6.38 -3.26
N ALA A 9 22.40 -5.09 -3.12
CA ALA A 9 21.81 -4.24 -2.08
C ALA A 9 20.27 -4.21 -2.18
N TRP A 10 19.71 -4.04 -3.39
CA TRP A 10 18.27 -4.13 -3.60
C TRP A 10 17.69 -5.50 -3.20
N LEU A 11 18.33 -6.61 -3.55
CA LEU A 11 17.91 -7.95 -3.13
C LEU A 11 17.93 -8.11 -1.61
N LEU A 12 19.02 -7.68 -0.95
CA LEU A 12 19.17 -7.74 0.49
C LEU A 12 18.09 -6.91 1.20
N CYS A 13 17.90 -5.67 0.76
CA CYS A 13 16.82 -4.80 1.24
C CYS A 13 15.44 -5.44 1.04
N SER A 14 15.18 -6.00 -0.14
CA SER A 14 13.88 -6.60 -0.47
C SER A 14 13.59 -7.83 0.38
N LEU A 15 14.59 -8.70 0.55
CA LEU A 15 14.49 -9.87 1.43
C LEU A 15 14.26 -9.44 2.87
N PHE A 16 15.00 -8.45 3.36
CA PHE A 16 14.85 -7.93 4.71
C PHE A 16 13.44 -7.36 4.95
N LEU A 17 12.99 -6.44 4.08
CA LEU A 17 11.65 -5.83 4.17
C LEU A 17 10.54 -6.88 4.14
N THR A 18 10.66 -7.86 3.24
CA THR A 18 9.70 -8.98 3.15
C THR A 18 9.71 -9.82 4.42
N THR A 19 10.90 -10.09 4.98
CA THR A 19 11.02 -10.87 6.21
C THR A 19 10.37 -10.14 7.38
N VAL A 20 10.63 -8.84 7.52
CA VAL A 20 10.02 -8.01 8.58
C VAL A 20 8.49 -7.99 8.43
N SER A 21 8.00 -7.79 7.20
CA SER A 21 6.56 -7.71 6.93
C SER A 21 5.81 -9.03 7.16
N LEU A 22 6.42 -10.17 6.83
CA LEU A 22 5.76 -11.48 6.92
C LEU A 22 5.97 -12.20 8.25
N PHE A 23 7.11 -11.99 8.91
CA PHE A 23 7.52 -12.79 10.07
C PHE A 23 7.72 -11.98 11.35
N TYR A 24 8.22 -10.75 11.27
CA TYR A 24 8.45 -9.93 12.48
C TYR A 24 7.18 -9.27 12.98
N TYR A 25 6.49 -8.51 12.11
CA TYR A 25 5.27 -7.78 12.48
C TYR A 25 4.17 -7.90 11.40
N PRO A 26 3.57 -9.10 11.23
CA PRO A 26 2.56 -9.34 10.20
C PRO A 26 1.21 -8.71 10.58
N LYS A 27 1.05 -7.40 10.36
CA LYS A 27 -0.20 -6.65 10.67
C LYS A 27 -1.45 -7.29 10.10
N TRP A 28 -1.35 -7.99 8.97
CA TRP A 28 -2.48 -8.69 8.36
C TRP A 28 -3.06 -9.83 9.21
N LYS A 29 -2.30 -10.35 10.18
CA LYS A 29 -2.78 -11.32 11.19
C LYS A 29 -3.34 -10.66 12.45
N ILE A 30 -2.98 -9.41 12.69
CA ILE A 30 -3.34 -8.66 13.89
C ILE A 30 -4.71 -7.99 13.65
N GLY A 31 -5.52 -7.89 14.71
CA GLY A 31 -6.85 -7.29 14.64
C GLY A 31 -6.88 -5.82 15.08
N GLN A 32 -8.07 -5.24 15.05
CA GLN A 32 -8.36 -3.93 15.62
C GLN A 32 -7.49 -2.81 15.01
N THR A 33 -7.01 -1.90 15.85
CA THR A 33 -6.22 -0.72 15.48
C THR A 33 -4.82 -1.05 14.95
N GLU A 34 -4.38 -2.31 15.10
CA GLU A 34 -3.08 -2.81 14.62
C GLU A 34 -3.20 -3.66 13.35
N ALA A 35 -4.41 -3.79 12.79
CA ALA A 35 -4.62 -4.46 11.52
C ALA A 35 -3.97 -3.68 10.35
N THR A 36 -3.86 -4.31 9.17
CA THR A 36 -3.40 -3.61 7.96
C THR A 36 -4.38 -2.51 7.56
N ILE A 37 -5.69 -2.82 7.56
CA ILE A 37 -6.78 -1.92 7.20
C ILE A 37 -7.34 -1.30 8.49
N SER A 38 -6.52 -0.47 9.13
CA SER A 38 -6.85 0.28 10.35
C SER A 38 -6.60 1.77 10.14
N TRP A 39 -7.08 2.60 11.06
CA TRP A 39 -6.86 4.05 11.07
C TRP A 39 -7.11 4.69 9.70
N ASP A 40 -6.18 5.52 9.22
CA ASP A 40 -6.28 6.21 7.95
C ASP A 40 -6.41 5.24 6.76
N VAL A 41 -5.73 4.09 6.81
CA VAL A 41 -5.83 3.04 5.77
C VAL A 41 -7.27 2.59 5.61
N SER A 42 -7.98 2.39 6.72
CA SER A 42 -9.38 1.99 6.68
C SER A 42 -10.27 3.04 5.99
N GLY A 43 -9.95 4.33 6.14
CA GLY A 43 -10.67 5.42 5.48
C GLY A 43 -10.34 5.55 3.99
N TYR A 44 -9.07 5.46 3.62
CA TYR A 44 -8.62 5.40 2.22
C TYR A 44 -9.27 4.27 1.44
N TYR A 45 -9.37 3.12 2.10
CA TYR A 45 -9.86 1.86 1.56
C TYR A 45 -11.39 1.81 1.49
N PHE A 46 -12.10 2.58 2.32
CA PHE A 46 -13.55 2.44 2.58
C PHE A 46 -14.43 2.52 1.33
N TYR A 47 -13.98 3.21 0.28
CA TYR A 47 -14.64 3.25 -1.03
C TYR A 47 -14.82 1.89 -1.67
N LEU A 48 -13.87 0.97 -1.50
CA LEU A 48 -13.89 -0.34 -2.14
C LEU A 48 -15.06 -1.22 -1.65
N PRO A 49 -15.21 -1.51 -0.34
CA PRO A 49 -16.37 -2.25 0.14
C PRO A 49 -17.68 -1.50 -0.14
N ALA A 50 -17.71 -0.16 -0.03
CA ALA A 50 -18.90 0.63 -0.34
C ALA A 50 -19.39 0.43 -1.79
N VAL A 51 -18.47 0.41 -2.76
CA VAL A 51 -18.79 0.27 -4.20
C VAL A 51 -19.02 -1.18 -4.60
N PHE A 52 -18.17 -2.10 -4.15
CA PHE A 52 -18.14 -3.46 -4.70
C PHE A 52 -19.00 -4.45 -3.93
N ILE A 53 -19.13 -4.28 -2.61
CA ILE A 53 -19.82 -5.23 -1.73
C ILE A 53 -21.18 -4.67 -1.34
N TYR A 54 -21.20 -3.52 -0.67
CA TYR A 54 -22.41 -2.98 -0.05
C TYR A 54 -23.29 -2.15 -0.99
N LYS A 55 -22.76 -1.71 -2.13
CA LYS A 55 -23.45 -0.87 -3.13
C LYS A 55 -24.04 0.41 -2.51
N ASP A 56 -23.37 0.94 -1.50
CA ASP A 56 -23.83 2.10 -0.71
C ASP A 56 -22.66 3.06 -0.42
N LEU A 57 -22.44 3.99 -1.35
CA LEU A 57 -21.49 5.09 -1.19
C LEU A 57 -22.09 6.33 -0.50
N LYS A 58 -23.42 6.41 -0.41
CA LYS A 58 -24.13 7.65 -0.05
C LYS A 58 -24.49 7.67 1.44
N GLN A 59 -24.96 6.54 1.96
CA GLN A 59 -25.41 6.38 3.33
C GLN A 59 -24.41 5.59 4.18
N VAL A 60 -23.57 4.77 3.55
CA VAL A 60 -22.56 3.91 4.19
C VAL A 60 -23.09 3.15 5.41
N GLY A 61 -24.32 2.62 5.33
CA GLY A 61 -25.03 2.03 6.48
C GLY A 61 -24.32 0.83 7.10
N PHE A 62 -23.41 0.18 6.36
CA PHE A 62 -22.58 -0.93 6.84
C PHE A 62 -21.44 -0.50 7.80
N ARG A 63 -21.15 0.80 7.90
CA ARG A 63 -20.01 1.35 8.66
C ARG A 63 -20.00 0.92 10.11
N GLU A 64 -21.13 1.02 10.80
CA GLU A 64 -21.23 0.66 12.23
C GLU A 64 -21.00 -0.83 12.46
N GLN A 65 -21.56 -1.68 11.60
CA GLN A 65 -21.38 -3.13 11.69
C GLN A 65 -19.91 -3.52 11.48
N ILE A 66 -19.25 -2.93 10.48
CA ILE A 66 -17.81 -3.15 10.25
C ILE A 66 -16.98 -2.64 11.42
N HIS A 67 -17.31 -1.46 11.95
CA HIS A 67 -16.61 -0.89 13.10
C HIS A 67 -16.73 -1.77 14.34
N GLN A 68 -17.94 -2.24 14.67
CA GLN A 68 -18.17 -3.14 15.81
C GLN A 68 -17.42 -4.47 15.66
N LYS A 69 -17.41 -5.04 14.45
CA LYS A 69 -16.80 -6.35 14.17
C LYS A 69 -15.27 -6.31 14.16
N TYR A 70 -14.69 -5.28 13.54
CA TYR A 70 -13.24 -5.25 13.27
C TYR A 70 -12.48 -4.21 14.08
N GLN A 71 -13.16 -3.19 14.63
CA GLN A 71 -12.58 -2.10 15.42
C GLN A 71 -11.32 -1.49 14.77
N PRO A 72 -11.37 -1.10 13.48
CA PRO A 72 -10.19 -0.61 12.76
C PRO A 72 -9.66 0.73 13.30
N ALA A 73 -10.42 1.40 14.17
CA ALA A 73 -10.13 2.70 14.75
C ALA A 73 -10.90 2.86 16.08
N ASN A 74 -10.63 3.93 16.83
CA ASN A 74 -11.38 4.25 18.06
C ASN A 74 -12.82 4.71 17.81
N SER A 75 -13.13 5.14 16.59
CA SER A 75 -14.47 5.56 16.17
C SER A 75 -14.67 5.32 14.67
N PRO A 76 -15.92 5.26 14.17
CA PRO A 76 -16.21 5.04 12.75
C PRO A 76 -16.03 6.33 11.92
N TYR A 77 -14.84 6.96 12.01
CA TYR A 77 -14.56 8.27 11.42
C TYR A 77 -14.32 8.26 9.90
N GLN A 78 -14.47 7.11 9.23
CA GLN A 78 -14.18 6.96 7.79
C GLN A 78 -15.09 7.84 6.92
N ALA A 79 -16.27 8.20 7.42
CA ALA A 79 -17.19 9.13 6.78
C ALA A 79 -17.90 10.01 7.83
N PHE A 80 -18.34 11.21 7.44
CA PHE A 80 -19.08 12.14 8.28
C PHE A 80 -20.40 12.54 7.64
N GLU A 81 -21.43 12.73 8.45
CA GLU A 81 -22.71 13.21 7.98
C GLU A 81 -22.61 14.65 7.47
N TYR A 82 -23.31 14.93 6.38
CA TYR A 82 -23.47 16.23 5.75
C TYR A 82 -24.90 16.74 5.96
N GLU A 83 -25.11 18.05 5.80
CA GLU A 83 -26.39 18.73 6.11
C GLU A 83 -27.62 18.13 5.41
N ASN A 84 -27.44 17.44 4.30
CA ASN A 84 -28.50 16.78 3.55
C ASN A 84 -28.81 15.33 4.00
N GLY A 85 -28.28 14.91 5.16
CA GLY A 85 -28.47 13.56 5.72
C GLY A 85 -27.69 12.45 5.02
N ASN A 86 -26.73 12.79 4.15
CA ASN A 86 -25.83 11.82 3.51
C ASN A 86 -24.44 11.88 4.13
N TYR A 87 -23.62 10.89 3.85
CA TYR A 87 -22.26 10.83 4.35
C TYR A 87 -21.24 11.22 3.29
N VAL A 88 -20.18 11.91 3.74
CA VAL A 88 -19.01 12.26 2.95
C VAL A 88 -17.82 11.50 3.52
N MET A 89 -17.15 10.72 2.67
CA MET A 89 -15.92 10.03 3.02
C MET A 89 -14.83 11.04 3.39
N LYS A 90 -14.12 10.79 4.50
CA LYS A 90 -13.10 11.70 5.03
C LYS A 90 -11.92 11.91 4.08
N TYR A 91 -11.53 10.88 3.36
CA TYR A 91 -10.34 10.85 2.52
C TYR A 91 -10.71 10.75 1.04
N SER A 92 -9.80 11.12 0.14
CA SER A 92 -10.00 10.96 -1.30
C SER A 92 -9.82 9.49 -1.75
N ALA A 93 -10.42 9.13 -2.88
CA ALA A 93 -10.45 7.77 -3.41
C ALA A 93 -9.14 7.30 -4.08
N GLY A 94 -8.09 8.14 -4.16
CA GLY A 94 -6.87 7.81 -4.92
C GLY A 94 -6.16 6.54 -4.46
N MET A 95 -6.16 6.29 -3.15
CA MET A 95 -5.62 5.06 -2.58
C MET A 95 -6.51 3.84 -2.84
N ALA A 96 -7.84 4.00 -2.80
CA ALA A 96 -8.77 2.92 -3.15
C ALA A 96 -8.51 2.39 -4.57
N ILE A 97 -8.19 3.27 -5.53
CA ILE A 97 -7.84 2.86 -6.90
C ILE A 97 -6.58 1.99 -6.90
N GLN A 98 -5.55 2.37 -6.13
CA GLN A 98 -4.30 1.61 -6.04
C GLN A 98 -4.49 0.26 -5.32
N TYR A 99 -5.43 0.18 -4.37
CA TYR A 99 -5.81 -1.04 -3.68
C TYR A 99 -6.70 -1.98 -4.49
N LEU A 100 -7.42 -1.45 -5.48
CA LEU A 100 -8.43 -2.17 -6.26
C LEU A 100 -7.98 -3.55 -6.76
N PRO A 101 -6.83 -3.74 -7.43
CA PRO A 101 -6.45 -5.07 -7.93
C PRO A 101 -6.30 -6.09 -6.80
N PHE A 102 -5.71 -5.70 -5.67
CA PHE A 102 -5.51 -6.59 -4.51
C PHE A 102 -6.82 -6.86 -3.77
N PHE A 103 -7.67 -5.84 -3.69
CA PHE A 103 -9.03 -5.98 -3.16
C PHE A 103 -9.86 -6.98 -3.96
N LEU A 104 -9.84 -6.90 -5.29
CA LEU A 104 -10.59 -7.83 -6.15
C LEU A 104 -10.11 -9.27 -5.96
N VAL A 105 -8.80 -9.48 -5.87
CA VAL A 105 -8.24 -10.81 -5.56
C VAL A 105 -8.73 -11.31 -4.20
N ALA A 106 -8.68 -10.47 -3.15
CA ALA A 106 -9.20 -10.86 -1.85
C ALA A 106 -10.71 -11.15 -1.88
N ASN A 107 -11.48 -10.33 -2.59
CA ASN A 107 -12.92 -10.48 -2.70
C ASN A 107 -13.32 -11.78 -3.40
N LEU A 108 -12.59 -12.17 -4.45
CA LEU A 108 -12.79 -13.43 -5.16
C LEU A 108 -12.40 -14.65 -4.31
N LEU A 109 -11.42 -14.51 -3.42
CA LEU A 109 -10.90 -15.61 -2.60
C LEU A 109 -11.55 -15.72 -1.22
N ALA A 110 -12.26 -14.70 -0.74
CA ALA A 110 -12.77 -14.66 0.63
C ALA A 110 -13.70 -15.85 0.93
N GLU A 111 -14.79 -16.01 0.17
CA GLU A 111 -15.75 -17.10 0.38
C GLU A 111 -15.15 -18.49 0.13
N PRO A 112 -14.40 -18.74 -0.98
CA PRO A 112 -13.75 -20.04 -1.20
C PRO A 112 -12.79 -20.46 -0.08
N LEU A 113 -12.18 -19.50 0.62
CA LEU A 113 -11.30 -19.76 1.76
C LEU A 113 -12.05 -19.81 3.11
N GLY A 114 -13.39 -19.73 3.11
CA GLY A 114 -14.23 -19.79 4.31
C GLY A 114 -14.25 -18.49 5.12
N TYR A 115 -13.87 -17.35 4.51
CA TYR A 115 -13.91 -16.04 5.15
C TYR A 115 -15.10 -15.20 4.66
N PRO A 116 -15.64 -14.30 5.48
CA PRO A 116 -16.67 -13.35 5.04
C PRO A 116 -16.17 -12.43 3.92
N ALA A 117 -16.91 -12.30 2.82
CA ALA A 117 -16.66 -11.31 1.77
C ALA A 117 -17.21 -9.92 2.16
N ASP A 118 -16.72 -9.36 3.27
CA ASP A 118 -17.19 -8.09 3.85
C ASP A 118 -16.21 -6.92 3.66
N GLY A 119 -15.11 -7.16 2.94
CA GLY A 119 -14.08 -6.16 2.69
C GLY A 119 -13.08 -5.99 3.83
N PHE A 120 -13.23 -6.62 4.99
CA PHE A 120 -12.33 -6.41 6.13
C PHE A 120 -11.76 -7.71 6.73
N SER A 121 -12.32 -8.86 6.34
CA SER A 121 -11.82 -10.17 6.76
C SER A 121 -10.36 -10.43 6.33
N ARG A 122 -9.74 -11.48 6.89
CA ARG A 122 -8.30 -11.75 6.74
C ARG A 122 -7.76 -11.74 5.30
N PRO A 123 -8.46 -12.28 4.28
CA PRO A 123 -7.99 -12.20 2.90
C PRO A 123 -7.75 -10.77 2.41
N TYR A 124 -8.61 -9.81 2.79
CA TYR A 124 -8.43 -8.39 2.43
C TYR A 124 -7.22 -7.79 3.14
N GLN A 125 -7.05 -8.07 4.45
CA GLN A 125 -5.91 -7.60 5.22
C GLN A 125 -4.58 -8.08 4.62
N LEU A 126 -4.52 -9.35 4.23
CA LEU A 126 -3.35 -9.97 3.61
C LEU A 126 -3.09 -9.41 2.21
N ALA A 127 -4.10 -9.37 1.35
CA ALA A 127 -3.93 -8.92 -0.02
C ALA A 127 -3.48 -7.46 -0.09
N ILE A 128 -4.06 -6.57 0.74
CA ILE A 128 -3.62 -5.17 0.83
C ILE A 128 -2.19 -5.09 1.37
N SER A 129 -1.85 -5.84 2.42
CA SER A 129 -0.48 -5.86 2.98
C SER A 129 0.56 -6.30 1.94
N LEU A 130 0.29 -7.39 1.23
CA LEU A 130 1.19 -7.91 0.20
C LEU A 130 1.26 -6.97 -1.01
N GLY A 131 0.12 -6.41 -1.43
CA GLY A 131 0.07 -5.46 -2.53
C GLY A 131 0.88 -4.21 -2.24
N SER A 132 0.77 -3.67 -1.03
CA SER A 132 1.58 -2.53 -0.59
C SER A 132 3.08 -2.84 -0.57
N LEU A 133 3.47 -4.02 -0.09
CA LEU A 133 4.86 -4.47 -0.11
C LEU A 133 5.39 -4.57 -1.55
N LEU A 134 4.63 -5.19 -2.46
CA LEU A 134 5.02 -5.32 -3.87
C LEU A 134 5.22 -3.95 -4.55
N VAL A 135 4.33 -2.99 -4.29
CA VAL A 135 4.45 -1.62 -4.80
C VAL A 135 5.71 -0.96 -4.24
N ALA A 136 5.98 -1.07 -2.94
CA ALA A 136 7.19 -0.50 -2.33
C ALA A 136 8.48 -1.09 -2.94
N LEU A 137 8.55 -2.41 -3.11
CA LEU A 137 9.70 -3.09 -3.72
C LEU A 137 9.94 -2.63 -5.17
N LEU A 138 8.86 -2.42 -5.93
CA LEU A 138 8.92 -1.82 -7.27
C LEU A 138 9.45 -0.38 -7.21
N GLY A 139 8.98 0.43 -6.27
CA GLY A 139 9.48 1.78 -6.05
C GLY A 139 10.99 1.80 -5.76
N LEU A 140 11.47 0.91 -4.89
CA LEU A 140 12.89 0.81 -4.56
C LEU A 140 13.73 0.39 -5.77
N TRP A 141 13.20 -0.49 -6.61
CA TRP A 141 13.84 -0.89 -7.87
C TRP A 141 13.87 0.27 -8.89
N LEU A 142 12.79 1.03 -9.01
CA LEU A 142 12.72 2.21 -9.88
C LEU A 142 13.70 3.30 -9.40
N LEU A 143 13.80 3.55 -8.10
CA LEU A 143 14.80 4.45 -7.52
C LEU A 143 16.21 4.02 -7.92
N ARG A 144 16.54 2.74 -7.77
CA ARG A 144 17.82 2.18 -8.22
C ARG A 144 18.07 2.50 -9.71
N ARG A 145 17.08 2.26 -10.58
CA ARG A 145 17.23 2.53 -12.02
C ARG A 145 17.44 4.01 -12.31
N ASN A 146 16.73 4.90 -11.62
CA ASN A 146 16.87 6.34 -11.79
C ASN A 146 18.27 6.80 -11.40
N LEU A 147 18.77 6.39 -10.24
CA LEU A 147 20.09 6.77 -9.73
C LEU A 147 21.24 6.24 -10.60
N LEU A 148 21.09 5.04 -11.18
CA LEU A 148 22.12 4.46 -12.07
C LEU A 148 22.31 5.21 -13.39
N ASN A 149 21.45 6.18 -13.74
CA ASN A 149 21.71 7.08 -14.87
C ASN A 149 22.78 8.15 -14.54
N TYR A 150 23.03 8.41 -13.26
CA TYR A 150 23.82 9.57 -12.83
C TYR A 150 24.98 9.21 -11.89
N PHE A 151 24.88 8.08 -11.17
CA PHE A 151 25.81 7.72 -10.11
C PHE A 151 26.43 6.34 -10.30
N PRO A 152 27.67 6.12 -9.80
CA PRO A 152 28.29 4.82 -9.85
C PRO A 152 27.54 3.81 -8.97
N ASP A 153 27.56 2.54 -9.39
CA ASP A 153 26.82 1.43 -8.78
C ASP A 153 27.03 1.29 -7.25
N LYS A 154 28.24 1.54 -6.75
CA LYS A 154 28.56 1.50 -5.31
C LYS A 154 27.84 2.59 -4.51
N ALA A 155 27.77 3.82 -5.04
CA ALA A 155 27.06 4.91 -4.38
C ALA A 155 25.56 4.62 -4.32
N VAL A 156 24.99 4.10 -5.41
CA VAL A 156 23.58 3.67 -5.45
C VAL A 156 23.32 2.57 -4.43
N ALA A 157 24.21 1.57 -4.31
CA ALA A 157 24.10 0.53 -3.29
C ALA A 157 24.05 1.10 -1.87
N GLY A 158 24.95 2.05 -1.55
CA GLY A 158 24.96 2.74 -0.26
C GLY A 158 23.67 3.51 0.01
N VAL A 159 23.13 4.22 -0.99
CA VAL A 159 21.86 4.95 -0.86
C VAL A 159 20.70 3.99 -0.58
N LEU A 160 20.61 2.84 -1.27
CA LEU A 160 19.54 1.87 -1.02
C LEU A 160 19.61 1.29 0.39
N LEU A 161 20.81 0.99 0.89
CA LEU A 161 21.01 0.49 2.25
C LEU A 161 20.65 1.57 3.29
N LEU A 162 21.14 2.79 3.12
CA LEU A 162 20.82 3.89 4.03
C LEU A 162 19.32 4.21 4.03
N LEU A 163 18.67 4.20 2.87
CA LEU A 163 17.24 4.44 2.79
C LEU A 163 16.46 3.41 3.62
N VAL A 164 16.78 2.12 3.48
CA VAL A 164 16.03 1.06 4.19
C VAL A 164 16.39 0.99 5.67
N PHE A 165 17.67 1.08 6.03
CA PHE A 165 18.13 0.82 7.40
C PHE A 165 18.28 2.07 8.26
N ALA A 166 18.39 3.27 7.67
CA ALA A 166 18.65 4.51 8.39
C ALA A 166 17.53 5.57 8.22
N THR A 167 16.37 5.20 7.66
CA THR A 167 15.21 6.10 7.56
C THR A 167 13.92 5.40 7.96
N ASN A 168 12.80 6.14 7.94
CA ASN A 168 11.46 5.60 8.19
C ASN A 168 10.91 4.71 7.07
N TYR A 169 11.65 4.49 5.97
CA TYR A 169 11.22 3.65 4.87
C TYR A 169 10.93 2.21 5.31
N LEU A 170 11.68 1.68 6.29
CA LEU A 170 11.42 0.37 6.89
C LEU A 170 10.02 0.30 7.51
N ASP A 171 9.65 1.30 8.33
CA ASP A 171 8.33 1.32 8.97
C ASP A 171 7.24 1.38 7.91
N TYR A 172 7.33 2.38 7.03
CA TYR A 172 6.29 2.57 6.03
C TYR A 172 6.20 1.41 5.06
N THR A 173 7.27 0.67 4.77
CA THR A 173 7.23 -0.49 3.86
C THR A 173 6.82 -1.80 4.53
N ALA A 174 7.46 -2.16 5.65
CA ALA A 174 7.32 -3.49 6.22
C ALA A 174 6.24 -3.58 7.30
N ILE A 175 6.00 -2.51 8.05
CA ILE A 175 5.06 -2.48 9.18
C ILE A 175 3.77 -1.78 8.73
N ASN A 176 3.85 -0.49 8.42
CA ASN A 176 2.73 0.34 8.01
C ASN A 176 2.61 0.45 6.47
N GLY A 177 2.84 -0.69 5.78
CA GLY A 177 2.85 -0.86 4.32
C GLY A 177 1.75 -0.13 3.57
N ALA A 178 0.53 -0.24 4.10
CA ALA A 178 -0.70 0.27 3.50
C ALA A 178 -0.95 1.77 3.80
N MET A 179 0.05 2.52 4.28
CA MET A 179 -0.04 3.97 4.28
C MET A 179 0.30 4.53 2.89
N THR A 180 -0.09 5.77 2.64
CA THR A 180 0.11 6.45 1.34
C THR A 180 1.59 6.62 0.95
N HIS A 181 2.50 6.67 1.93
CA HIS A 181 3.91 6.98 1.75
C HIS A 181 4.62 6.10 0.72
N ASN A 182 4.45 4.78 0.77
CA ASN A 182 5.11 3.87 -0.18
C ASN A 182 4.58 4.02 -1.61
N TYR A 183 3.28 4.18 -1.71
CA TYR A 183 2.60 4.35 -2.98
C TYR A 183 3.04 5.65 -3.64
N LEU A 184 3.05 6.76 -2.88
CA LEU A 184 3.58 8.04 -3.34
C LEU A 184 5.06 7.95 -3.73
N PHE A 185 5.90 7.35 -2.88
CA PHE A 185 7.32 7.13 -3.21
C PHE A 185 7.48 6.39 -4.55
N THR A 186 6.71 5.33 -4.77
CA THR A 186 6.76 4.55 -6.00
C THR A 186 6.25 5.34 -7.20
N LEU A 187 5.15 6.08 -7.07
CA LEU A 187 4.61 6.93 -8.12
C LEU A 187 5.58 8.06 -8.49
N TYR A 188 6.26 8.67 -7.52
CA TYR A 188 7.31 9.67 -7.80
C TYR A 188 8.53 9.04 -8.47
N ALA A 189 8.98 7.87 -8.02
CA ALA A 189 10.08 7.15 -8.68
C ALA A 189 9.71 6.79 -10.13
N LEU A 190 8.45 6.40 -10.37
CA LEU A 190 7.94 6.11 -11.71
C LEU A 190 7.84 7.37 -12.57
N LEU A 191 7.34 8.48 -12.02
CA LEU A 191 7.27 9.77 -12.69
C LEU A 191 8.66 10.23 -13.13
N VAL A 192 9.64 10.22 -12.22
CA VAL A 192 11.04 10.56 -12.54
C VAL A 192 11.59 9.64 -13.62
N TRP A 193 11.28 8.34 -13.54
CA TRP A 193 11.72 7.38 -14.55
C TRP A 193 11.16 7.71 -15.94
N PHE A 194 9.86 8.01 -16.04
CA PHE A 194 9.23 8.44 -17.28
C PHE A 194 9.78 9.77 -17.78
N THR A 195 10.02 10.75 -16.89
CA THR A 195 10.62 12.04 -17.25
C THR A 195 12.01 11.85 -17.85
N ILE A 196 12.88 11.05 -17.23
CA ILE A 196 14.22 10.75 -17.76
C ILE A 196 14.09 10.10 -19.15
N ARG A 197 13.18 9.14 -19.30
CA ARG A 197 12.98 8.44 -20.58
C ARG A 197 12.44 9.35 -21.67
N PHE A 198 11.50 10.21 -21.35
CA PHE A 198 10.96 11.21 -22.26
C PHE A 198 12.05 12.14 -22.79
N TYR A 199 12.98 12.60 -21.93
CA TYR A 199 14.09 13.45 -22.39
C TYR A 199 15.18 12.69 -23.16
N GLN A 200 15.41 11.41 -22.85
CA GLN A 200 16.39 10.59 -23.58
C GLN A 200 15.85 10.17 -24.97
N TRP A 201 14.56 9.84 -25.03
CA TRP A 201 13.86 9.33 -26.22
C TRP A 201 12.50 10.03 -26.31
N PRO A 202 12.45 11.27 -26.82
CA PRO A 202 11.20 12.01 -26.96
C PRO A 202 10.38 11.43 -28.11
N THR A 203 9.76 10.26 -27.90
CA THR A 203 8.71 9.75 -28.77
C THR A 203 7.36 10.25 -28.26
N TRP A 204 6.51 10.65 -29.20
CA TRP A 204 5.18 11.17 -28.90
C TRP A 204 4.17 10.04 -28.59
N TRP A 205 4.63 8.83 -28.31
CA TRP A 205 3.83 7.60 -28.22
C TRP A 205 4.66 6.50 -27.58
#